data_AF-A0A505GUW5-F1
#
_entry.id   AF-A0A505GUW5-F1
#
_cell.length_a   1.000
_cell.length_b   1.000
_cell.length_c   1.000
_cell.angle_alpha   90.00
_cell.angle_beta   90.00
_cell.angle_gamma   90.00
#
_symmetry.space_group_name_H-M   'P 1'
#
loop_
_entity.id
_entity.type
_entity.pdbx_description
1 polymer ?
#
loop_
_entity_poly.entity_id
_entity_poly.type
_entity_poly.pdbx_seq_one_letter_code
_entity_poly.pdbx_strand_id
1 'polypeptide(L)'
;MVGASRLRHNAPVDRQAQLSQAGDTDPFDSHLDAAAEHGNVDYVVTMDRQALVPDPDRTTYEFYHLDEFLVLCDQSMPDRIRAALLTNLGYHVLKAKRDGRNELPNFPEKYAEAVVPDFAERVLEHYRRLDMSKIWKEPPTLANWTG
;
A
#
# COMPACT_ATOMS: atom_id res chain seq x y z
N MET A 1 48.76 20.15 -48.24
CA MET A 1 49.07 19.43 -46.99
C MET A 1 48.44 20.24 -45.86
N VAL A 2 47.23 19.89 -45.39
CA VAL A 2 46.96 18.93 -44.30
C VAL A 2 47.73 19.36 -43.04
N GLY A 3 47.15 19.69 -41.89
CA GLY A 3 45.77 19.70 -41.40
C GLY A 3 45.89 20.04 -39.92
N ALA A 4 45.13 21.03 -39.43
CA ALA A 4 45.20 21.45 -38.04
C ALA A 4 43.94 21.02 -37.29
N SER A 5 44.16 20.13 -36.31
CA SER A 5 43.38 19.86 -35.11
C SER A 5 41.87 19.66 -35.22
N ARG A 6 41.49 18.37 -35.20
CA ARG A 6 40.16 17.90 -34.81
C ARG A 6 39.81 18.42 -33.41
N LEU A 7 38.80 19.28 -33.36
CA LEU A 7 38.08 19.63 -32.15
C LEU A 7 37.48 18.35 -31.54
N ARG A 8 37.90 18.03 -30.31
CA ARG A 8 37.22 17.02 -29.48
C ARG A 8 35.89 17.62 -29.05
N HIS A 9 34.80 17.18 -29.67
CA HIS A 9 33.45 17.38 -29.14
C HIS A 9 33.29 16.47 -27.91
N ASN A 10 33.66 16.99 -26.74
CA ASN A 10 33.09 16.50 -25.48
C ASN A 10 31.71 17.13 -25.36
N ALA A 11 30.67 16.45 -25.86
CA ALA A 11 29.31 16.75 -25.46
C ALA A 11 29.13 16.21 -24.03
N PRO A 12 28.78 17.04 -23.04
CA PRO A 12 28.34 16.52 -21.76
C PRO A 12 27.04 15.75 -21.97
N VAL A 13 26.99 14.55 -21.40
CA VAL A 13 25.80 13.71 -21.34
C VAL A 13 24.85 14.32 -20.30
N ASP A 14 24.19 15.41 -20.65
CA ASP A 14 23.07 15.95 -19.87
C ASP A 14 21.79 15.19 -20.25
N ARG A 15 21.76 13.91 -19.85
CA ARG A 15 20.58 13.04 -19.99
C ARG A 15 19.67 13.07 -18.76
N GLN A 16 19.88 14.04 -17.87
CA GLN A 16 19.12 14.17 -16.61
C GLN A 16 18.44 15.54 -16.43
N ALA A 17 18.48 16.43 -17.43
CA ALA A 17 17.85 17.75 -17.38
C ALA A 17 16.59 17.85 -18.27
N GLN A 18 15.83 16.76 -18.40
CA GLN A 18 14.57 16.70 -19.15
C GLN A 18 13.52 15.85 -18.41
N LEU A 19 13.41 16.02 -17.10
CA LEU A 19 12.35 15.40 -16.28
C LEU A 19 11.64 16.42 -15.40
N SER A 20 11.62 17.68 -15.83
CA SER A 20 10.89 18.73 -15.12
C SER A 20 10.41 19.77 -16.11
N GLN A 21 9.33 19.45 -16.83
CA GLN A 21 8.25 20.36 -17.19
C GLN A 21 7.34 19.73 -18.26
N ALA A 22 6.30 19.06 -17.80
CA ALA A 22 4.95 19.32 -18.25
C ALA A 22 4.04 18.91 -17.10
N GLY A 23 3.20 19.82 -16.63
CA GLY A 23 1.94 19.43 -16.02
C GLY A 23 1.05 18.86 -17.12
N ASP A 24 1.48 17.74 -17.72
CA ASP A 24 0.63 16.91 -18.55
C ASP A 24 -0.31 16.25 -17.55
N THR A 25 -1.46 16.89 -17.35
CA THR A 25 -2.61 16.26 -16.72
C THR A 25 -2.81 14.95 -17.46
N ASP A 26 -2.46 13.82 -16.82
CA ASP A 26 -2.83 12.51 -17.31
C ASP A 26 -4.34 12.40 -17.14
N PRO A 27 -5.12 12.59 -18.21
CA PRO A 27 -6.56 12.62 -18.09
C PRO A 27 -7.00 11.21 -17.73
N PHE A 28 -7.59 11.10 -16.54
CA PHE A 28 -8.08 9.84 -15.98
C PHE A 28 -6.98 8.80 -15.71
N ASP A 29 -5.78 9.25 -15.37
CA ASP A 29 -4.68 8.38 -14.91
C ASP A 29 -4.42 7.21 -15.89
N SER A 30 -4.46 7.52 -17.20
CA SER A 30 -4.37 6.54 -18.28
C SER A 30 -3.07 5.73 -18.24
N HIS A 31 -2.02 6.23 -17.60
CA HIS A 31 -0.81 5.44 -17.37
C HIS A 31 -1.06 4.28 -16.39
N LEU A 32 -1.97 4.41 -15.43
CA LEU A 32 -2.30 3.36 -14.47
C LEU A 32 -3.06 2.24 -15.18
N ASP A 33 -3.99 2.58 -16.06
CA ASP A 33 -4.69 1.63 -16.93
C ASP A 33 -3.70 0.85 -17.82
N ALA A 34 -2.84 1.56 -18.53
CA ALA A 34 -1.83 0.94 -19.38
C ALA A 34 -0.85 0.05 -18.60
N ALA A 35 -0.48 0.45 -17.38
CA ALA A 35 0.37 -0.36 -16.51
C ALA A 35 -0.35 -1.61 -16.00
N ALA A 36 -1.64 -1.51 -15.65
CA ALA A 36 -2.45 -2.63 -15.22
C ALA A 36 -2.63 -3.67 -16.35
N GLU A 37 -2.99 -3.22 -17.55
CA GLU A 37 -3.12 -4.06 -18.74
C GLU A 37 -1.79 -4.70 -19.14
N HIS A 38 -0.70 -3.93 -19.19
CA HIS A 38 0.60 -4.48 -19.53
C HIS A 38 1.12 -5.45 -18.48
N GLY A 39 0.82 -5.19 -17.20
CA GLY A 39 1.17 -6.06 -16.08
C GLY A 39 0.29 -7.29 -15.95
N ASN A 40 -0.85 -7.34 -16.66
CA ASN A 40 -1.88 -8.37 -16.54
C ASN A 40 -2.22 -8.64 -15.07
N VAL A 41 -2.48 -7.57 -14.31
CA VAL A 41 -2.85 -7.65 -12.90
C VAL A 41 -4.33 -8.01 -12.76
N ASP A 42 -4.68 -8.74 -11.70
CA ASP A 42 -6.09 -9.07 -11.45
C ASP A 42 -6.85 -7.88 -10.84
N TYR A 43 -6.16 -7.04 -10.06
CA TYR A 43 -6.75 -5.95 -9.29
C TYR A 43 -5.96 -4.65 -9.41
N VAL A 44 -6.67 -3.55 -9.56
CA VAL A 44 -6.18 -2.19 -9.32
C VAL A 44 -6.86 -1.66 -8.06
N VAL A 45 -6.05 -1.27 -7.07
CA VAL A 45 -6.52 -0.78 -5.78
C VAL A 45 -5.98 0.62 -5.55
N THR A 46 -6.87 1.59 -5.33
CA THR A 46 -6.49 3.00 -5.13
C THR A 46 -7.39 3.69 -4.11
N MET A 47 -6.89 4.78 -3.53
CA MET A 47 -7.69 5.71 -2.72
C MET A 47 -8.42 6.75 -3.59
N ASP A 48 -7.97 6.95 -4.83
CA ASP A 48 -8.53 7.95 -5.73
C ASP A 48 -9.57 7.34 -6.66
N ARG A 49 -10.85 7.47 -6.29
CA ARG A 49 -11.99 6.98 -7.09
C ARG A 49 -12.25 7.81 -8.36
N GLN A 50 -11.65 9.00 -8.47
CA GLN A 50 -11.89 9.93 -9.58
C GLN A 50 -10.77 9.89 -10.60
N ALA A 51 -9.57 9.46 -10.19
CA ALA A 51 -8.42 9.30 -11.05
C ALA A 51 -8.65 8.29 -12.15
N LEU A 52 -9.27 7.14 -11.88
CA LEU A 52 -9.44 6.07 -12.87
C LEU A 52 -10.91 5.67 -13.01
N VAL A 53 -11.44 5.73 -14.24
CA VAL A 53 -12.77 5.22 -14.58
C VAL A 53 -12.58 4.12 -15.62
N PRO A 54 -12.26 2.88 -15.18
CA PRO A 54 -12.06 1.78 -16.11
C PRO A 54 -13.37 1.44 -16.82
N ASP A 55 -13.28 1.18 -18.13
CA ASP A 55 -14.41 0.67 -18.90
C ASP A 55 -14.54 -0.83 -18.63
N PRO A 56 -15.56 -1.29 -17.89
CA PRO A 56 -15.68 -2.68 -17.46
C PRO A 56 -15.84 -3.66 -18.63
N ASP A 57 -16.23 -3.19 -19.81
CA ASP A 57 -16.32 -4.03 -21.02
C ASP A 57 -14.96 -4.17 -21.73
N ARG A 58 -13.95 -3.41 -21.31
CA ARG A 58 -12.64 -3.33 -21.97
C ARG A 58 -11.47 -3.69 -21.09
N THR A 59 -11.58 -3.53 -19.78
CA THR A 59 -10.47 -3.80 -18.86
C THR A 59 -10.41 -5.27 -18.45
N THR A 60 -9.19 -5.78 -18.29
CA THR A 60 -8.94 -7.17 -17.86
C THR A 60 -8.83 -7.34 -16.34
N TYR A 61 -8.80 -6.22 -15.60
CA TYR A 61 -8.66 -6.16 -14.15
C TYR A 61 -9.92 -5.62 -13.46
N GLU A 62 -10.08 -5.95 -12.17
CA GLU A 62 -11.10 -5.36 -11.32
C GLU A 62 -10.56 -4.12 -10.59
N PHE A 63 -11.38 -3.09 -10.47
CA PHE A 63 -11.04 -1.85 -9.79
C PHE A 63 -11.72 -1.75 -8.43
N TYR A 64 -10.95 -1.45 -7.39
CA TYR A 64 -11.46 -1.29 -6.04
C TYR A 64 -10.93 -0.03 -5.35
N HIS A 65 -11.79 0.60 -4.54
CA HIS A 65 -11.30 1.47 -3.48
C HIS A 65 -10.58 0.63 -2.42
N LEU A 66 -9.54 1.17 -1.79
CA LEU A 66 -8.76 0.43 -0.77
C LEU A 66 -9.63 -0.17 0.33
N ASP A 67 -10.61 0.60 0.84
CA ASP A 67 -11.52 0.12 1.88
C ASP A 67 -12.31 -1.12 1.43
N GLU A 68 -12.86 -1.08 0.21
CA GLU A 68 -13.63 -2.18 -0.38
C GLU A 68 -12.74 -3.42 -0.58
N PHE A 69 -11.52 -3.22 -1.08
CA PHE A 69 -10.56 -4.31 -1.28
C PHE A 69 -10.15 -4.98 0.04
N LEU A 70 -9.91 -4.20 1.10
CA LEU A 70 -9.55 -4.75 2.40
C LEU A 70 -10.72 -5.48 3.07
N VAL A 71 -11.96 -5.01 2.86
CA VAL A 71 -13.17 -5.75 3.26
C VAL A 71 -13.29 -7.06 2.50
N LEU A 72 -13.06 -7.07 1.18
CA LEU A 72 -13.05 -8.28 0.37
C LEU A 72 -11.99 -9.28 0.85
N CYS A 73 -10.80 -8.80 1.19
CA CYS A 73 -9.74 -9.61 1.78
C CYS A 73 -10.18 -10.24 3.10
N ASP A 74 -10.82 -9.47 3.99
CA ASP A 74 -11.32 -10.01 5.26
C ASP A 74 -12.41 -11.07 5.06
N GLN A 75 -13.32 -10.85 4.12
CA GLN A 75 -14.38 -11.81 3.79
C GLN A 75 -13.82 -13.11 3.22
N SER A 76 -12.79 -13.01 2.37
CA SER A 76 -12.22 -14.16 1.65
C SER A 76 -11.19 -14.92 2.49
N MET A 77 -10.44 -14.22 3.35
CA MET A 77 -9.33 -14.76 4.12
C MET A 77 -9.22 -14.11 5.53
N PRO A 78 -10.24 -14.27 6.39
CA PRO A 78 -10.30 -13.58 7.69
C PRO A 78 -9.12 -13.94 8.60
N ASP A 79 -8.62 -15.18 8.51
CA ASP A 79 -7.46 -15.63 9.30
C ASP A 79 -6.17 -14.90 8.90
N ARG A 80 -6.04 -14.50 7.62
CA ARG A 80 -4.88 -13.72 7.15
C ARG A 80 -4.93 -12.29 7.67
N ILE A 81 -6.10 -11.66 7.68
CA ILE A 81 -6.31 -10.34 8.30
C ILE A 81 -6.01 -10.40 9.80
N ARG A 82 -6.52 -11.43 10.49
CA ARG A 82 -6.22 -11.64 11.92
C ARG A 82 -4.73 -11.81 12.18
N ALA A 83 -4.03 -12.61 11.37
CA ALA A 83 -2.59 -12.82 11.50
C ALA A 83 -1.79 -11.51 11.26
N ALA A 84 -2.20 -10.71 10.28
CA ALA A 84 -1.60 -9.39 10.02
C ALA A 84 -1.81 -8.44 11.20
N LEU A 85 -3.02 -8.39 11.77
CA LEU A 85 -3.34 -7.60 12.96
C LEU A 85 -2.47 -8.00 14.16
N LEU A 86 -2.33 -9.31 14.41
CA LEU A 86 -1.49 -9.83 15.49
C LEU A 86 -0.01 -9.46 15.29
N THR A 87 0.49 -9.56 14.06
CA THR A 87 1.85 -9.15 13.71
C THR A 87 2.08 -7.66 14.00
N ASN A 88 1.15 -6.80 13.59
CA ASN A 88 1.19 -5.37 13.89
C ASN A 88 1.16 -5.10 15.40
N LEU A 89 0.25 -5.75 16.13
CA LEU A 89 0.18 -5.63 17.58
C LEU A 89 1.48 -6.03 18.26
N GLY A 90 2.07 -7.16 17.86
CA GLY A 90 3.36 -7.62 18.36
C GLY A 90 4.47 -6.60 18.19
N TYR A 91 4.61 -6.06 16.97
CA TYR A 91 5.57 -4.99 16.68
C TYR A 91 5.34 -3.77 17.59
N HIS A 92 4.08 -3.32 17.74
CA HIS A 92 3.76 -2.13 18.52
C HIS A 92 3.94 -2.34 20.04
N VAL A 93 3.71 -3.55 20.56
CA VAL A 93 4.04 -3.89 21.96
C VAL A 93 5.54 -3.82 22.20
N LEU A 94 6.34 -4.43 21.33
CA LEU A 94 7.79 -4.42 21.45
C LEU A 94 8.34 -2.99 21.39
N LYS A 95 7.82 -2.19 20.45
CA LYS A 95 8.14 -0.77 20.34
C LYS A 95 7.73 0.02 21.59
N ALA A 96 6.51 -0.15 22.09
CA ALA A 96 6.03 0.54 23.28
C ALA A 96 6.90 0.23 24.51
N LYS A 97 7.22 -1.05 24.75
CA LYS A 97 8.11 -1.46 25.85
C LYS A 97 9.49 -0.82 25.76
N ARG A 98 10.10 -0.82 24.57
CA ARG A 98 11.41 -0.19 24.33
C ARG A 98 11.37 1.32 24.60
N ASP A 99 10.28 1.96 24.20
CA ASP A 99 10.12 3.42 24.31
C ASP A 99 9.56 3.83 25.69
N GLY A 100 9.38 2.90 26.65
CA GLY A 100 8.85 3.16 27.98
C GLY A 100 7.35 3.52 28.03
N ARG A 101 6.61 3.21 26.96
CA ARG A 101 5.16 3.46 26.85
C ARG A 101 4.36 2.24 27.34
N ASN A 102 3.18 2.50 27.89
CA ASN A 102 2.25 1.49 28.41
C ASN A 102 0.96 1.36 27.57
N GLU A 103 0.92 2.01 26.41
CA GLU A 103 -0.25 2.05 25.54
C GLU A 103 0.06 1.55 24.12
N LEU A 104 -0.96 0.99 23.47
CA LEU A 104 -0.92 0.54 22.09
C LEU A 104 -1.80 1.45 21.23
N PRO A 105 -1.48 1.61 19.93
CA PRO A 105 -2.38 2.29 19.02
C PRO A 105 -3.73 1.56 18.95
N ASN A 106 -4.81 2.32 18.92
CA ASN A 106 -6.14 1.80 18.62
C ASN A 106 -6.25 1.61 17.10
N PHE A 107 -5.95 0.40 16.62
CA PHE A 107 -5.92 0.11 15.18
C PHE A 107 -7.25 0.39 14.46
N PRO A 108 -8.43 -0.04 14.99
CA PRO A 108 -9.71 0.35 14.41
C PRO A 108 -9.85 1.86 14.19
N GLU A 109 -9.57 2.67 15.21
CA GLU A 109 -9.65 4.14 15.07
C GLU A 109 -8.65 4.66 14.03
N LYS A 110 -7.42 4.13 14.02
CA LYS A 110 -6.39 4.53 13.04
C LYS A 110 -6.76 4.18 11.60
N TYR A 111 -7.46 3.07 11.37
CA TYR A 111 -7.96 2.69 10.06
C TYR A 111 -9.12 3.59 9.63
N ALA A 112 -10.05 3.91 10.54
CA ALA A 112 -11.13 4.85 10.25
C ALA A 112 -10.60 6.25 9.90
N GLU A 113 -9.60 6.75 10.65
CA GLU A 113 -8.90 8.01 10.37
C GLU A 113 -8.17 7.98 9.02
N ALA A 114 -7.75 6.80 8.56
CA ALA A 114 -7.11 6.59 7.26
C ALA A 114 -8.12 6.44 6.10
N VAL A 115 -9.39 6.79 6.31
CA VAL A 115 -10.45 6.77 5.29
C VAL A 115 -10.75 5.36 4.78
N VAL A 116 -10.58 4.36 5.65
CA VAL A 116 -11.03 2.97 5.42
C VAL A 116 -11.99 2.51 6.54
N PRO A 117 -13.15 3.19 6.72
CA PRO A 117 -14.08 2.94 7.82
C PRO A 117 -14.69 1.53 7.80
N ASP A 118 -15.00 0.96 6.65
CA ASP A 118 -15.66 -0.35 6.60
C ASP A 118 -14.69 -1.46 7.03
N PHE A 119 -13.44 -1.37 6.59
CA PHE A 119 -12.37 -2.24 7.06
C PHE A 119 -12.06 -2.02 8.55
N ALA A 120 -12.15 -0.79 9.05
CA ALA A 120 -11.97 -0.51 10.47
C ALA A 120 -12.97 -1.26 11.35
N GLU A 121 -14.23 -1.39 10.90
CA GLU A 121 -15.24 -2.21 11.59
C GLU A 121 -14.84 -3.69 11.61
N ARG A 122 -14.34 -4.23 10.51
CA ARG A 122 -13.82 -5.61 10.44
C ARG A 122 -12.67 -5.83 11.42
N VAL A 123 -11.71 -4.91 11.44
CA VAL A 123 -10.58 -4.97 12.39
C VAL A 123 -11.08 -4.92 13.82
N LEU A 124 -12.09 -4.10 14.14
CA LEU A 124 -12.67 -4.03 15.47
C LEU A 124 -13.28 -5.37 15.91
N GLU A 125 -13.93 -6.10 15.01
CA GLU A 125 -14.44 -7.45 15.30
C GLU A 125 -13.33 -8.43 15.66
N HIS A 126 -12.22 -8.43 14.92
CA HIS A 126 -11.04 -9.22 15.27
C HIS A 126 -10.45 -8.78 16.61
N TYR A 127 -10.30 -7.47 16.81
CA TYR A 127 -9.72 -6.86 18.00
C TYR A 127 -10.45 -7.27 19.28
N ARG A 128 -11.79 -7.27 19.25
CA ARG A 128 -12.65 -7.67 20.37
C ARG A 128 -12.50 -9.13 20.79
N ARG A 129 -11.96 -9.99 19.91
CA ARG A 129 -11.74 -11.42 20.17
C ARG A 129 -10.34 -11.72 20.72
N LEU A 130 -9.49 -10.70 20.88
CA LEU A 130 -8.12 -10.86 21.35
C LEU A 130 -8.02 -10.68 22.86
N ASP A 131 -7.18 -11.50 23.50
CA ASP A 131 -6.72 -11.25 24.86
C ASP A 131 -5.53 -10.29 24.82
N MET A 132 -5.82 -9.01 25.00
CA MET A 132 -4.80 -7.95 25.00
C MET A 132 -3.78 -8.10 26.14
N SER A 133 -4.17 -8.73 27.26
CA SER A 133 -3.25 -8.98 28.37
C SER A 133 -2.20 -10.03 27.99
N LYS A 134 -2.63 -11.07 27.26
CA LYS A 134 -1.74 -12.09 26.71
C LYS A 134 -0.83 -11.50 25.66
N ILE A 135 -1.37 -10.72 24.71
CA ILE A 135 -0.58 -10.05 23.66
C ILE A 135 0.49 -9.14 24.28
N TRP A 136 0.17 -8.41 25.35
CA TRP A 136 1.15 -7.59 26.04
C TRP A 136 2.28 -8.41 26.69
N LYS A 137 1.94 -9.53 27.35
CA LYS A 137 2.91 -10.40 28.02
C LYS A 137 3.77 -11.19 27.04
N GLU A 138 3.14 -11.71 26.00
CA GLU A 138 3.70 -12.59 24.96
C GLU A 138 3.44 -11.98 23.58
N PRO A 139 4.23 -10.99 23.15
CA PRO A 139 4.00 -10.30 21.89
C PRO A 139 4.09 -11.29 20.71
N PRO A 140 3.06 -11.32 19.83
CA PRO A 140 3.14 -12.05 18.58
C PRO A 140 4.39 -11.67 17.79
N THR A 141 5.05 -12.66 17.18
CA THR A 141 6.09 -12.42 16.17
C THR A 141 5.72 -13.21 14.93
N LEU A 142 6.24 -12.81 13.75
CA LEU A 142 6.01 -13.54 12.50
C LEU A 142 6.34 -15.05 12.61
N ALA A 143 7.30 -15.42 13.47
CA ALA A 143 7.69 -16.81 13.69
C ALA A 143 6.64 -17.66 14.44
N ASN A 144 5.67 -17.03 15.12
CA ASN A 144 4.77 -17.70 16.06
C ASN A 144 3.40 -18.09 15.45
N TRP A 145 3.17 -17.85 14.16
CA TRP A 145 1.84 -18.04 13.51
C TRP A 145 1.87 -18.77 12.16
N THR A 146 3.04 -19.14 11.64
CA THR A 146 3.16 -19.94 10.40
C THR A 146 3.02 -21.45 10.66
N GLY A 147 2.27 -21.84 11.69
CA GLY A 147 2.04 -23.22 12.12
C GLY A 147 0.65 -23.70 11.76
#